data_AF-A0A2I0K4D7-F1
#
_entry.id   AF-A0A2I0K4D7-F1
#
_cell.length_a   1.000
_cell.length_b   1.000
_cell.length_c   1.000
_cell.angle_alpha   90.00
_cell.angle_beta   90.00
_cell.angle_gamma   90.00
#
_symmetry.space_group_name_H-M   'P 1'
#
loop_
_entity.id
_entity.type
_entity.pdbx_description
1 polymer ?
#
loop_
_entity_poly.entity_id
_entity_poly.type
_entity_poly.pdbx_seq_one_letter_code
_entity_poly.pdbx_strand_id
1 'polypeptide(L)'
;VALVALATNPSFHKELLSTVKSWPSTIYSALPVISAIEPQLNTSSMTDALKEALAELYVIDGQYEKAFSLYADLMKPDIFDFIEKHDLQDAIREKVVQLMMLDPKRAVPLFIQNRDLITPSEVVLQLMSAQDKCDSRYFLHLYLHVLFEVNPHAGRDFQDMQ
;
A
#
# COMPACT_ATOMS: atom_id res chain seq x y z
N VAL A 1 -26.51 -9.85 7.83
CA VAL A 1 -27.29 -10.26 6.62
C VAL A 1 -27.43 -9.11 5.62
N ALA A 2 -27.86 -7.90 6.02
CA ALA A 2 -28.01 -6.77 5.08
C ALA A 2 -26.70 -6.28 4.43
N LEU A 3 -25.61 -6.13 5.20
CA LEU A 3 -24.31 -5.69 4.68
C LEU A 3 -23.71 -6.63 3.64
N VAL A 4 -23.95 -7.94 3.77
CA VAL A 4 -23.49 -8.94 2.81
C VAL A 4 -24.19 -8.76 1.46
N ALA A 5 -25.50 -8.51 1.47
CA ALA A 5 -26.26 -8.26 0.25
C ALA A 5 -25.86 -6.96 -0.47
N LEU A 6 -25.42 -5.95 0.28
CA LEU A 6 -24.86 -4.70 -0.24
C LEU A 6 -23.48 -4.92 -0.86
N ALA A 7 -22.67 -5.83 -0.31
CA ALA A 7 -21.39 -6.21 -0.88
C ALA A 7 -21.53 -6.99 -2.18
N THR A 8 -22.56 -7.84 -2.33
CA THR A 8 -22.76 -8.67 -3.54
C THR A 8 -23.16 -7.87 -4.79
N ASN A 9 -23.59 -6.61 -4.63
CA ASN A 9 -24.16 -5.82 -5.69
C ASN A 9 -23.28 -4.59 -5.99
N PRO A 10 -22.67 -4.50 -7.19
CA PRO A 10 -21.78 -3.40 -7.58
C PRO A 10 -22.37 -2.01 -7.41
N SER A 11 -23.67 -1.89 -7.58
CA SER A 11 -24.43 -0.64 -7.48
C SER A 11 -24.40 -0.04 -6.07
N PHE A 12 -24.31 -0.88 -5.04
CA PHE A 12 -24.38 -0.46 -3.64
C PHE A 12 -23.01 -0.31 -2.98
N HIS A 13 -21.91 -0.56 -3.70
CA HIS A 13 -20.56 -0.46 -3.12
C HIS A 13 -20.24 0.94 -2.58
N LYS A 14 -20.77 1.99 -3.21
CA LYS A 14 -20.64 3.37 -2.72
C LYS A 14 -21.45 3.62 -1.44
N GLU A 15 -22.64 3.05 -1.33
CA GLU A 15 -23.47 3.13 -0.13
C GLU A 15 -22.88 2.30 1.02
N LEU A 16 -22.28 1.16 0.71
CA LEU A 16 -21.55 0.37 1.69
C LEU A 16 -20.35 1.15 2.22
N LEU A 17 -19.56 1.80 1.35
CA LEU A 17 -18.45 2.65 1.76
C LEU A 17 -18.87 3.79 2.70
N SER A 18 -19.95 4.51 2.36
CA SER A 18 -20.46 5.59 3.22
C SER A 18 -20.97 5.05 4.56
N THR A 19 -21.58 3.87 4.55
CA THR A 19 -22.06 3.20 5.77
C THR A 19 -20.89 2.78 6.66
N VAL A 20 -19.85 2.17 6.10
CA VAL A 20 -18.64 1.75 6.85
C VAL A 20 -17.93 2.96 7.46
N LYS A 21 -17.78 4.06 6.70
CA LYS A 21 -17.16 5.29 7.21
C LYS A 21 -17.96 6.02 8.28
N SER A 22 -19.28 5.89 8.28
CA SER A 22 -20.16 6.59 9.22
C SER A 22 -20.49 5.76 10.48
N TRP A 23 -20.28 4.45 10.45
CA TRP A 23 -20.63 3.59 11.57
C TRP A 23 -19.56 3.60 12.67
N PRO A 24 -19.96 3.72 13.96
CA PRO A 24 -19.05 3.52 15.07
C PRO A 24 -18.50 2.10 15.04
N SER A 25 -17.17 1.94 15.12
CA SER A 25 -16.49 0.64 15.21
C SER A 25 -16.90 -0.19 16.44
N THR A 26 -17.61 0.41 17.39
CA THR A 26 -18.06 -0.21 18.65
C THR A 26 -19.33 -1.06 18.52
N ILE A 27 -20.10 -0.91 17.43
CA ILE A 27 -21.43 -1.54 17.30
C ILE A 27 -21.48 -2.73 16.34
N TYR A 28 -20.36 -3.09 15.69
CA TYR A 28 -20.28 -4.25 14.81
C TYR A 28 -18.90 -4.92 14.86
N SER A 29 -18.87 -6.24 14.73
CA SER A 29 -17.63 -6.98 14.54
C SER A 29 -17.26 -6.95 13.05
N ALA A 30 -16.09 -6.41 12.72
CA ALA A 30 -15.62 -6.27 11.34
C ALA A 30 -15.40 -7.64 10.67
N LEU A 31 -14.92 -8.64 11.41
CA LEU A 31 -14.65 -10.00 10.94
C LEU A 31 -15.79 -10.64 10.12
N PRO A 32 -17.05 -10.73 10.62
CA PRO A 32 -18.15 -11.30 9.83
C PRO A 32 -18.43 -10.56 8.52
N VAL A 33 -18.18 -9.24 8.48
CA VAL A 33 -18.38 -8.43 7.27
C VAL A 33 -17.22 -8.66 6.30
N ILE A 34 -15.98 -8.68 6.80
CA ILE A 34 -14.77 -9.02 6.05
C ILE A 34 -14.93 -10.39 5.39
N SER A 35 -15.25 -11.44 6.15
CA SER A 35 -15.39 -12.80 5.60
C SER A 35 -16.49 -12.94 4.54
N ALA A 36 -17.44 -12.02 4.49
CA ALA A 36 -18.48 -11.98 3.47
C ALA A 36 -18.07 -11.21 2.20
N ILE A 37 -17.16 -10.24 2.33
CA ILE A 37 -16.63 -9.43 1.22
C ILE A 37 -15.39 -10.07 0.60
N GLU A 38 -14.54 -10.72 1.40
CA GLU A 38 -13.27 -11.33 1.00
C GLU A 38 -13.41 -12.30 -0.19
N PRO A 39 -14.45 -13.16 -0.29
CA PRO A 39 -14.66 -14.01 -1.47
C PRO A 39 -14.92 -13.21 -2.76
N GLN A 40 -15.46 -12.00 -2.63
CA GLN A 40 -15.76 -11.12 -3.76
C GLN A 40 -14.53 -10.42 -4.31
N LEU A 41 -13.43 -10.39 -3.55
CA LEU A 41 -12.14 -9.85 -3.99
C LEU A 41 -11.64 -10.51 -5.28
N ASN A 42 -11.93 -11.81 -5.45
CA ASN A 42 -11.52 -12.62 -6.59
C ASN A 42 -12.54 -12.61 -7.74
N THR A 43 -13.63 -11.86 -7.60
CA THR A 43 -14.70 -11.80 -8.61
C THR A 43 -14.61 -10.51 -9.42
N SER A 44 -15.05 -10.56 -10.68
CA SER A 44 -15.02 -9.40 -11.59
C SER A 44 -15.91 -8.23 -11.15
N SER A 45 -16.73 -8.40 -10.11
CA SER A 45 -17.54 -7.35 -9.50
C SER A 45 -16.74 -6.44 -8.56
N MET A 46 -15.45 -6.72 -8.31
CA MET A 46 -14.64 -5.92 -7.40
C MET A 46 -14.40 -4.50 -7.95
N THR A 47 -15.10 -3.51 -7.37
CA THR A 47 -14.89 -2.09 -7.68
C THR A 47 -13.94 -1.44 -6.67
N ASP A 48 -13.31 -0.33 -7.04
CA ASP A 48 -12.46 0.47 -6.15
C ASP A 48 -13.17 0.87 -4.84
N ALA A 49 -14.47 1.19 -4.90
CA ALA A 49 -15.26 1.53 -3.72
C ALA A 49 -15.39 0.37 -2.72
N LEU A 50 -15.46 -0.88 -3.21
CA LEU A 50 -15.52 -2.07 -2.37
C LEU A 50 -14.14 -2.38 -1.76
N LYS A 51 -13.05 -2.14 -2.51
CA LYS A 51 -11.68 -2.27 -1.98
C LYS A 51 -11.46 -1.28 -0.86
N GLU A 52 -11.91 -0.04 -1.06
CA GLU A 52 -11.81 1.00 -0.05
C GLU A 52 -12.62 0.65 1.20
N ALA A 53 -13.86 0.16 1.03
CA ALA A 53 -14.68 -0.24 2.16
C ALA A 53 -14.07 -1.41 2.95
N LEU A 54 -13.48 -2.39 2.25
CA LEU A 54 -12.79 -3.51 2.88
C LEU A 54 -11.51 -3.05 3.60
N ALA A 55 -10.77 -2.09 3.04
CA ALA A 55 -9.61 -1.50 3.70
C ALA A 55 -10.00 -0.81 5.02
N GLU A 56 -11.06 -0.01 5.02
CA GLU A 56 -11.59 0.63 6.24
C GLU A 56 -12.01 -0.42 7.29
N LEU A 57 -12.65 -1.51 6.87
CA LEU A 57 -13.00 -2.62 7.76
C LEU A 57 -11.76 -3.29 8.37
N TYR A 58 -10.70 -3.47 7.59
CA TYR A 58 -9.43 -3.99 8.09
C TYR A 58 -8.76 -3.04 9.08
N VAL A 59 -8.84 -1.73 8.86
CA VAL A 59 -8.34 -0.73 9.84
C VAL A 59 -9.11 -0.85 11.16
N ILE A 60 -10.43 -1.03 11.10
CA ILE A 60 -11.27 -1.20 12.28
C ILE A 60 -10.96 -2.49 13.03
N ASP A 61 -10.67 -3.56 12.29
CA ASP A 61 -10.28 -4.86 12.87
C ASP A 61 -8.84 -4.87 13.42
N GLY A 62 -8.02 -3.88 13.06
CA GLY A 62 -6.60 -3.81 13.41
C GLY A 62 -5.68 -4.58 12.45
N GLN A 63 -6.18 -5.08 11.32
CA GLN A 63 -5.40 -5.76 10.28
C GLN A 63 -4.79 -4.76 9.28
N TYR A 64 -3.88 -3.92 9.76
CA TYR A 64 -3.33 -2.80 9.00
C TYR A 64 -2.55 -3.20 7.73
N GLU A 65 -1.86 -4.35 7.73
CA GLU A 65 -1.12 -4.85 6.56
C GLU A 65 -2.03 -5.16 5.36
N LYS A 66 -3.19 -5.78 5.63
CA LYS A 66 -4.18 -6.05 4.59
C LYS A 66 -4.88 -4.79 4.11
N ALA A 67 -5.17 -3.86 5.03
CA ALA A 67 -5.68 -2.54 4.69
C ALA A 67 -4.72 -1.79 3.77
N PHE A 68 -3.43 -1.79 4.12
CA PHE A 68 -2.37 -1.18 3.32
C PHE A 68 -2.28 -1.78 1.92
N SER A 69 -2.33 -3.11 1.80
CA SER A 69 -2.29 -3.78 0.50
C SER A 69 -3.42 -3.31 -0.43
N LEU A 70 -4.63 -3.15 0.11
CA LEU A 70 -5.77 -2.63 -0.64
C LEU A 70 -5.62 -1.14 -0.98
N TYR A 71 -5.13 -0.31 -0.05
CA TYR A 71 -4.87 1.10 -0.32
C TYR A 71 -3.76 1.31 -1.36
N ALA A 72 -2.74 0.45 -1.36
CA ALA A 72 -1.63 0.48 -2.32
C ALA A 72 -2.13 0.16 -3.72
N ASP A 73 -3.00 -0.85 -3.85
CA ASP A 73 -3.63 -1.21 -5.11
C ASP A 73 -4.61 -0.12 -5.60
N LEU A 74 -5.19 0.66 -4.70
CA LEU A 74 -6.01 1.84 -5.01
C LEU A 74 -5.19 3.08 -5.38
N MET A 75 -3.86 3.03 -5.21
CA MET A 75 -2.95 4.16 -5.47
C MET A 75 -3.40 5.46 -4.79
N LYS A 76 -3.84 5.39 -3.54
CA LYS A 76 -4.22 6.60 -2.79
C LYS A 76 -2.99 7.30 -2.20
N PRO A 77 -2.85 8.63 -2.37
CA PRO A 77 -1.71 9.38 -1.84
C PRO A 77 -1.64 9.38 -0.30
N ASP A 78 -2.78 9.18 0.37
CA ASP A 78 -2.89 9.15 1.84
C ASP A 78 -2.21 7.91 2.45
N ILE A 79 -1.75 6.96 1.63
CA ILE A 79 -1.12 5.73 2.10
C ILE A 79 0.20 5.98 2.84
N PHE A 80 0.94 7.02 2.49
CA PHE A 80 2.19 7.38 3.17
C PHE A 80 1.92 7.80 4.61
N ASP A 81 0.85 8.57 4.85
CA ASP A 81 0.44 8.98 6.20
C ASP A 81 -0.08 7.76 6.99
N PHE A 82 -0.73 6.81 6.31
CA PHE A 82 -1.19 5.55 6.91
C PHE A 82 -0.02 4.67 7.36
N ILE A 83 1.02 4.54 6.53
CA ILE A 83 2.25 3.80 6.86
C ILE A 83 2.91 4.38 8.11
N GLU A 84 3.11 5.71 8.14
CA GLU A 84 3.76 6.40 9.26
C GLU A 84 2.95 6.26 10.56
N LYS A 85 1.63 6.22 10.46
CA LYS A 85 0.74 6.10 11.62
C LYS A 85 0.71 4.69 12.24
N HIS A 86 0.94 3.66 11.45
CA HIS A 86 0.77 2.25 11.83
C HIS A 86 2.06 1.43 11.80
N ASP A 87 3.21 2.06 11.61
CA ASP A 87 4.54 1.44 11.59
C ASP A 87 4.66 0.23 10.62
N LEU A 88 4.08 0.35 9.43
CA LEU A 88 3.95 -0.76 8.46
C LEU A 88 5.20 -1.02 7.62
N GLN A 89 6.36 -1.05 8.25
CA GLN A 89 7.65 -1.10 7.56
C GLN A 89 7.86 -2.40 6.78
N ASP A 90 7.40 -3.54 7.30
CA ASP A 90 7.44 -4.80 6.57
C ASP A 90 6.53 -4.79 5.33
N ALA A 91 5.37 -4.14 5.40
CA ALA A 91 4.45 -4.06 4.28
C ALA A 91 4.98 -3.15 3.15
N ILE A 92 5.73 -2.08 3.52
CA ILE A 92 6.44 -1.22 2.55
C ILE A 92 7.42 -2.05 1.71
N ARG A 93 8.13 -3.00 2.33
CA ARG A 93 9.14 -3.84 1.66
C ARG A 93 8.55 -4.62 0.50
N GLU A 94 7.32 -5.11 0.61
CA GLU A 94 6.66 -5.86 -0.47
C GLU A 94 6.08 -4.97 -1.57
N LYS A 95 5.85 -3.68 -1.28
CA LYS A 95 5.18 -2.73 -2.18
C LYS A 95 6.06 -1.57 -2.64
N VAL A 96 7.38 -1.70 -2.58
CA VAL A 96 8.37 -0.66 -2.97
C VAL A 96 8.07 -0.07 -4.35
N VAL A 97 7.84 -0.93 -5.35
CA VAL A 97 7.57 -0.51 -6.74
C VAL A 97 6.26 0.27 -6.83
N GLN A 98 5.21 -0.17 -6.14
CA GLN A 98 3.91 0.52 -6.13
C GLN A 98 4.02 1.90 -5.47
N LEU A 99 4.75 2.00 -4.36
CA LEU A 99 4.97 3.27 -3.67
C LEU A 99 5.83 4.23 -4.50
N MET A 100 6.84 3.73 -5.22
CA MET A 100 7.64 4.53 -6.15
C MET A 100 6.83 5.06 -7.33
N MET A 101 5.93 4.24 -7.87
CA MET A 101 5.01 4.67 -8.92
C MET A 101 4.00 5.71 -8.43
N LEU A 102 3.59 5.61 -7.16
CA LEU A 102 2.61 6.52 -6.57
C LEU A 102 3.21 7.91 -6.33
N ASP A 103 4.26 7.98 -5.52
CA ASP A 103 5.00 9.22 -5.29
C ASP A 103 6.45 8.91 -4.93
N PRO A 104 7.37 9.01 -5.88
CA PRO A 104 8.77 8.69 -5.64
C PRO A 104 9.42 9.71 -4.69
N LYS A 105 8.90 10.94 -4.58
CA LYS A 105 9.47 11.97 -3.69
C LYS A 105 9.17 11.69 -2.21
N ARG A 106 8.03 11.04 -1.92
CA ARG A 106 7.66 10.58 -0.57
C ARG A 106 8.17 9.17 -0.28
N ALA A 107 8.19 8.29 -1.27
CA ALA A 107 8.63 6.91 -1.11
C ALA A 107 10.13 6.79 -0.82
N VAL A 108 10.97 7.53 -1.55
CA VAL A 108 12.44 7.48 -1.39
C VAL A 108 12.89 7.83 0.04
N PRO A 109 12.49 8.97 0.66
CA PRO A 109 12.89 9.28 2.02
C PRO A 109 12.35 8.25 3.02
N LEU A 110 11.16 7.70 2.78
CA LEU A 110 10.56 6.67 3.62
C LEU A 110 11.36 5.34 3.58
N PHE A 111 11.88 4.92 2.41
CA PHE A 111 12.80 3.78 2.37
C PHE A 111 14.14 4.07 3.04
N ILE A 112 14.63 5.31 2.88
CA ILE A 112 15.89 5.75 3.47
C ILE A 112 15.81 5.86 5.00
N GLN A 113 14.65 6.21 5.55
CA GLN A 113 14.40 6.21 7.00
C GLN A 113 14.34 4.77 7.54
N ASN A 114 13.77 3.85 6.77
CA ASN A 114 13.56 2.46 7.18
C ASN A 114 14.67 1.50 6.68
N ARG A 115 15.92 1.99 6.62
CA ARG A 115 17.09 1.22 6.13
C ARG A 115 17.39 -0.04 6.91
N ASP A 116 17.02 -0.08 8.19
CA ASP A 116 17.26 -1.23 9.06
C ASP A 116 16.40 -2.44 8.64
N LEU A 117 15.25 -2.20 8.01
CA LEU A 117 14.34 -3.24 7.53
C LEU A 117 14.38 -3.40 6.01
N ILE A 118 14.55 -2.30 5.28
CA ILE A 118 14.57 -2.28 3.81
C ILE A 118 15.95 -1.87 3.34
N THR A 119 16.77 -2.87 3.01
CA THR A 119 18.12 -2.60 2.52
C THR A 119 18.09 -1.93 1.13
N PRO A 120 19.00 -0.99 0.84
CA PRO A 120 19.08 -0.36 -0.48
C PRO A 120 19.22 -1.36 -1.62
N SER A 121 19.98 -2.44 -1.42
CA SER A 121 20.14 -3.50 -2.42
C SER A 121 18.80 -4.15 -2.79
N GLU A 122 17.91 -4.32 -1.82
CA GLU A 122 16.61 -4.93 -2.04
C GLU A 122 15.65 -4.02 -2.79
N VAL A 123 15.64 -2.72 -2.47
CA VAL A 123 14.91 -1.69 -3.24
C VAL A 123 15.36 -1.71 -4.69
N VAL A 124 16.68 -1.72 -4.93
CA VAL A 124 17.27 -1.74 -6.27
C VAL A 124 16.86 -3.03 -7.01
N LEU A 125 16.98 -4.20 -6.38
CA LEU A 125 16.59 -5.48 -6.97
C LEU A 125 15.11 -5.50 -7.34
N GLN A 126 14.22 -5.01 -6.48
CA GLN A 126 12.79 -4.95 -6.78
C GLN A 126 12.49 -4.01 -7.94
N LEU A 127 13.11 -2.82 -7.97
CA LEU A 127 12.95 -1.88 -9.10
C LEU A 127 13.49 -2.45 -10.41
N MET A 128 14.62 -3.16 -10.38
CA MET A 128 15.18 -3.84 -11.55
C MET A 128 14.28 -5.00 -12.01
N SER A 129 13.72 -5.78 -11.08
CA SER A 129 12.78 -6.86 -11.42
C SER A 129 11.48 -6.35 -12.03
N ALA A 130 11.10 -5.10 -11.73
CA ALA A 130 9.90 -4.45 -12.24
C ALA A 130 10.14 -3.62 -13.51
N GLN A 131 11.24 -3.87 -14.22
CA GLN A 131 11.63 -3.13 -15.43
C GLN A 131 10.58 -3.17 -16.55
N ASP A 132 9.75 -4.21 -16.61
CA ASP A 132 8.66 -4.33 -17.59
C ASP A 132 7.44 -3.45 -17.29
N LYS A 133 7.29 -2.96 -16.04
CA LYS A 133 6.07 -2.26 -15.59
C LYS A 133 6.24 -0.74 -15.45
N CYS A 134 7.47 -0.24 -15.31
CA CYS A 134 7.70 1.18 -15.06
C CYS A 134 9.08 1.64 -15.54
N ASP A 135 9.31 2.96 -15.54
CA ASP A 135 10.62 3.59 -15.77
C ASP A 135 11.57 3.32 -14.59
N SER A 136 11.87 2.04 -14.35
CA SER A 136 12.76 1.53 -13.30
C SER A 136 14.11 2.26 -13.28
N ARG A 137 14.65 2.59 -14.45
CA ARG A 137 15.87 3.41 -14.58
C ARG A 137 15.71 4.79 -13.95
N TYR A 138 14.60 5.48 -14.22
CA TYR A 138 14.32 6.79 -13.64
C TYR A 138 14.18 6.71 -12.11
N PHE A 139 13.40 5.76 -11.60
CA PHE A 139 13.22 5.57 -10.16
C PHE A 139 14.49 5.15 -9.44
N LEU A 140 15.30 4.30 -10.07
CA LEU A 140 16.61 3.92 -9.56
C LEU A 140 17.55 5.12 -9.48
N HIS A 141 17.64 5.92 -10.55
CA HIS A 141 18.47 7.13 -10.53
C HIS A 141 18.03 8.11 -9.45
N LEU A 142 16.73 8.32 -9.27
CA LEU A 142 16.21 9.19 -8.22
C LEU A 142 16.53 8.63 -6.82
N TYR A 143 16.29 7.34 -6.59
CA TYR A 143 16.59 6.69 -5.33
C TYR A 143 18.07 6.79 -4.98
N LEU A 144 18.94 6.44 -5.92
CA LEU A 144 20.39 6.51 -5.75
C LEU A 144 20.82 7.96 -5.48
N HIS A 145 20.32 8.93 -6.25
CA HIS A 145 20.64 10.35 -6.06
C HIS A 145 20.37 10.80 -4.62
N VAL A 146 19.18 10.54 -4.08
CA VAL A 146 18.83 10.91 -2.70
C VAL A 146 19.62 10.06 -1.69
N LEU A 147 19.86 8.78 -1.97
CA LEU A 147 20.68 7.91 -1.13
C LEU A 147 22.10 8.47 -0.96
N PHE A 148 22.71 8.98 -2.05
CA PHE A 148 24.01 9.63 -2.07
C PHE A 148 24.01 10.95 -1.30
N GLU A 149 22.96 11.77 -1.44
CA GLU A 149 22.84 13.02 -0.67
C GLU A 149 22.73 12.77 0.83
N VAL A 150 21.97 11.76 1.23
CA VAL A 150 21.75 11.43 2.66
C VAL A 150 22.95 10.68 3.25
N ASN A 151 23.65 9.86 2.46
CA ASN A 151 24.80 9.09 2.94
C ASN A 151 25.92 8.97 1.88
N PRO A 152 26.95 9.84 1.95
CA PRO A 152 28.10 9.79 1.06
C PRO A 152 28.92 8.50 1.13
N HIS A 153 28.76 7.69 2.18
CA HIS A 153 29.51 6.45 2.38
C HIS A 153 28.77 5.19 1.95
N ALA A 154 27.42 5.17 1.96
CA ALA A 154 26.61 4.06 1.43
C ALA A 154 26.68 3.96 -0.10
N GLY A 155 27.05 5.07 -0.75
CA GLY A 155 27.28 5.13 -2.19
C GLY A 155 28.51 4.37 -2.70
N ARG A 156 29.43 3.97 -1.82
CA ARG A 156 30.65 3.23 -2.23
C ARG A 156 30.36 1.84 -2.78
N ASP A 157 29.30 1.18 -2.31
CA ASP A 157 28.93 -0.16 -2.77
C ASP A 157 28.18 -0.16 -4.11
N PHE A 158 27.65 1.00 -4.53
CA PHE A 158 26.87 1.16 -5.77
C PHE A 158 27.55 2.09 -6.78
N GLN A 159 28.77 2.56 -6.51
CA GLN A 159 29.55 3.42 -7.39
C GLN A 159 29.87 2.76 -8.74
N ASP A 160 29.94 1.43 -8.79
CA ASP A 160 30.22 0.66 -10.01
C ASP A 160 28.98 0.44 -10.90
N MET A 161 27.78 0.84 -10.48
CA MET A 161 26.53 0.65 -11.23
C MET A 161 26.06 1.91 -12.01
N GLN A 162 26.78 3.02 -11.94
CA GLN A 162 26.51 4.25 -12.72
C GLN A 162 27.22 4.28 -14.07
#